data_AF-A0A2V8IHI8-F1
#
_entry.id   AF-A0A2V8IHI8-F1
#
_cell.length_a   1.000
_cell.length_b   1.000
_cell.length_c   1.000
_cell.angle_alpha   90.00
_cell.angle_beta   90.00
_cell.angle_gamma   90.00
#
_symmetry.space_group_name_H-M   'P 1'
#
loop_
_entity.id
_entity.type
_entity.pdbx_description
1 polymer ?
#
loop_
_entity_poly.entity_id
_entity_poly.type
_entity_poly.pdbx_seq_one_letter_code
_entity_poly.pdbx_strand_id
1 'polypeptide(L)' 'MNPEEVLQAKERENAIQQALRRLSHEHRSIIVLRDIEGFSYTEIADVLGISMGTVKSRLARARADLKKSLMRYLSVRYL' A
#
# COMPACT_ATOMS: atom_id res chain seq x y z
N MET A 1 -24.98 -9.42 -5.40
CA MET A 1 -24.34 -8.13 -5.08
C MET A 1 -25.31 -7.04 -5.47
N ASN A 2 -25.75 -6.20 -4.55
CA ASN A 2 -26.70 -5.12 -4.83
C ASN A 2 -25.97 -3.86 -5.37
N PRO A 3 -26.68 -2.86 -5.92
CA PRO A 3 -26.04 -1.65 -6.46
C PRO A 3 -25.18 -0.89 -5.44
N GLU A 4 -25.58 -0.89 -4.16
CA GLU A 4 -24.84 -0.24 -3.08
C GLU A 4 -23.51 -0.94 -2.79
N GLU A 5 -23.50 -2.27 -2.72
CA GLU A 5 -22.29 -3.08 -2.51
C GLU A 5 -21.27 -2.88 -3.64
N VAL A 6 -21.75 -2.78 -4.89
CA VAL A 6 -20.88 -2.52 -6.06
C VAL A 6 -20.26 -1.12 -5.98
N LEU A 7 -21.06 -0.11 -5.61
CA LEU A 7 -20.58 1.26 -5.43
C LEU A 7 -19.53 1.32 -4.30
N GLN A 8 -19.82 0.72 -3.15
CA GLN A 8 -18.90 0.67 -2.00
C GLN A 8 -17.58 -0.02 -2.35
N ALA A 9 -17.62 -1.11 -3.12
CA ALA A 9 -16.43 -1.80 -3.59
C ALA A 9 -15.57 -0.90 -4.49
N LYS A 10 -16.20 -0.20 -5.45
CA LYS A 10 -15.52 0.71 -6.38
C LYS A 10 -14.91 1.92 -5.68
N GLU A 11 -15.58 2.47 -4.69
CA GLU A 11 -15.03 3.54 -3.85
C GLU A 11 -13.82 3.07 -3.04
N ARG A 12 -13.90 1.88 -2.43
CA ARG A 12 -12.81 1.29 -1.67
C ARG A 12 -11.58 1.06 -2.56
N GLU A 13 -11.80 0.53 -3.76
CA GLU A 13 -10.75 0.34 -4.75
C GLU A 13 -10.10 1.67 -5.15
N ASN A 14 -10.92 2.69 -5.46
CA ASN A 14 -10.41 4.03 -5.77
C ASN A 14 -9.58 4.63 -4.63
N ALA A 15 -9.97 4.42 -3.37
CA ALA A 15 -9.24 4.88 -2.21
C ALA A 15 -7.88 4.20 -2.08
N ILE A 16 -7.82 2.87 -2.27
CA ILE A 16 -6.58 2.11 -2.26
C ILE A 16 -5.66 2.59 -3.38
N GLN A 17 -6.18 2.74 -4.59
CA GLN A 17 -5.41 3.24 -5.75
C GLN A 17 -4.85 4.64 -5.50
N GLN A 18 -5.65 5.55 -4.93
CA GLN A 18 -5.17 6.88 -4.56
C GLN A 18 -4.11 6.84 -3.46
N ALA A 19 -4.28 5.99 -2.45
CA ALA A 19 -3.33 5.86 -1.35
C ALA A 19 -1.98 5.33 -1.86
N LEU A 20 -1.99 4.30 -2.72
CA LEU A 20 -0.79 3.79 -3.39
C LEU A 20 -0.13 4.87 -4.27
N ARG A 21 -0.93 5.67 -5.01
CA ARG A 21 -0.42 6.77 -5.85
C ARG A 21 0.29 7.86 -5.06
N ARG A 22 -0.03 8.06 -3.78
CA ARG A 22 0.61 9.05 -2.89
C ARG A 22 1.93 8.56 -2.29
N LEU A 23 2.20 7.26 -2.34
CA LEU A 23 3.48 6.73 -1.90
C LEU A 23 4.57 7.11 -2.90
N SER A 24 5.77 7.38 -2.37
CA SER A 24 6.98 7.48 -3.20
C SER A 24 7.18 6.19 -4.01
N HIS A 25 7.89 6.28 -5.12
CA HIS A 25 8.16 5.12 -5.96
C HIS A 25 8.79 3.97 -5.17
N GLU A 26 9.74 4.26 -4.28
CA GLU A 26 10.38 3.27 -3.42
C GLU A 26 9.41 2.61 -2.43
N HIS A 27 8.56 3.40 -1.78
CA HIS A 27 7.56 2.89 -0.83
C HIS A 27 6.50 2.06 -1.54
N ARG A 28 6.08 2.45 -2.73
CA ARG A 28 5.11 1.70 -3.53
C ARG A 28 5.70 0.37 -3.98
N SER A 29 6.91 0.38 -4.52
CA SER A 29 7.57 -0.82 -5.04
C SER A 29 7.72 -1.89 -3.95
N ILE A 30 8.15 -1.48 -2.75
CA ILE A 30 8.33 -2.44 -1.67
C ILE A 30 7.01 -3.01 -1.12
N ILE A 31 5.93 -2.20 -1.13
CA ILE A 31 4.58 -2.66 -0.75
C ILE A 31 4.04 -3.63 -1.80
N VAL A 32 4.19 -3.33 -3.09
CA VAL A 32 3.73 -4.21 -4.16
C VAL A 32 4.43 -5.56 -4.05
N LEU A 33 5.76 -5.58 -4.00
CA LEU A 33 6.51 -6.84 -3.91
C LEU A 33 6.13 -7.64 -2.66
N ARG A 34 5.99 -6.99 -1.49
CA ARG A 34 5.72 -7.73 -0.25
C ARG A 34 4.26 -8.11 -0.04
N ASP A 35 3.38 -7.12 -0.14
CA ASP A 35 1.99 -7.22 0.33
C ASP A 35 1.02 -7.63 -0.79
N ILE A 36 1.43 -7.53 -2.06
CA ILE A 36 0.62 -7.92 -3.23
C ILE A 36 1.20 -9.17 -3.89
N GLU A 37 2.48 -9.14 -4.26
CA GLU A 37 3.14 -10.25 -4.96
C GLU A 37 3.66 -11.34 -4.01
N GLY A 38 3.72 -11.08 -2.70
CA GLY A 38 4.07 -12.08 -1.69
C GLY A 38 5.56 -12.41 -1.56
N PHE A 39 6.45 -11.62 -2.15
CA PHE A 39 7.90 -11.86 -2.11
C PHE A 39 8.42 -11.86 -0.65
N SER A 40 9.38 -12.74 -0.38
CA SER A 40 10.15 -12.74 0.86
C SER A 40 11.05 -11.50 0.97
N TYR A 41 11.52 -11.21 2.17
CA TYR A 41 12.40 -10.05 2.37
C TYR A 41 13.73 -10.19 1.61
N THR A 42 14.24 -11.43 1.49
CA THR A 42 15.45 -11.75 0.73
C THR A 42 15.24 -11.52 -0.76
N GLU A 43 14.14 -12.01 -1.34
CA GLU A 43 13.85 -11.77 -2.76
C GLU A 43 13.65 -10.27 -3.04
N ILE A 44 13.02 -9.53 -2.12
CA ILE A 44 12.90 -8.06 -2.25
C ILE A 44 14.25 -7.37 -2.19
N ALA A 45 15.14 -7.80 -1.29
CA ALA A 45 16.50 -7.26 -1.19
C ALA A 45 17.27 -7.46 -2.51
N ASP A 46 17.15 -8.64 -3.09
CA ASP A 46 17.80 -9.01 -4.35
C ASP A 46 17.21 -8.22 -5.53
N VAL A 47 15.87 -8.18 -5.67
CA VAL A 47 15.17 -7.47 -6.76
C VAL A 47 15.46 -5.97 -6.73
N LEU A 48 15.52 -5.36 -5.55
CA LEU A 48 15.72 -3.91 -5.40
C LEU A 48 17.19 -3.50 -5.21
N GLY A 49 18.12 -4.45 -5.09
CA GLY A 49 19.54 -4.18 -4.85
C GLY A 49 19.81 -3.45 -3.52
N ILE A 50 19.07 -3.77 -2.46
CA ILE A 50 19.18 -3.11 -1.14
C ILE A 50 19.40 -4.12 -0.01
N SER A 51 19.95 -3.66 1.12
CA SER A 51 20.13 -4.54 2.28
C SER A 51 18.80 -5.01 2.90
N MET A 52 18.82 -6.17 3.55
CA MET A 52 17.69 -6.67 4.36
C MET A 52 17.24 -5.69 5.46
N GLY A 53 18.17 -4.92 6.04
CA GLY A 53 17.86 -3.86 6.99
C GLY A 53 17.08 -2.70 6.35
N THR A 54 17.45 -2.35 5.10
CA THR A 54 16.73 -1.38 4.28
C THR A 54 15.33 -1.90 3.93
N VAL A 55 15.19 -3.18 3.57
CA VAL A 55 13.87 -3.78 3.30
C VAL A 55 12.93 -3.62 4.49
N LYS A 56 13.37 -4.04 5.69
CA LYS A 56 12.56 -3.95 6.92
C LYS A 56 12.17 -2.51 7.24
N SER A 57 13.13 -1.59 7.25
CA SER A 57 12.89 -0.18 7.61
C SER A 57 12.07 0.58 6.56
N ARG A 58 12.24 0.28 5.27
CA ARG A 58 11.45 0.87 4.18
C ARG A 58 10.02 0.32 4.18
N LEU A 59 9.81 -0.98 4.44
CA LEU A 59 8.46 -1.54 4.61
C LEU A 59 7.70 -0.91 5.77
N ALA A 60 8.35 -0.75 6.92
CA ALA A 60 7.72 -0.13 8.10
C ALA A 60 7.23 1.29 7.79
N ARG A 61 8.07 2.10 7.14
CA ARG A 61 7.71 3.48 6.73
C ARG A 61 6.64 3.50 5.65
N ALA A 62 6.78 2.67 4.61
CA ALA A 62 5.80 2.58 3.53
C ALA A 62 4.40 2.20 4.02
N ARG A 63 4.30 1.22 4.94
CA ARG A 63 3.03 0.83 5.55
C ARG A 63 2.44 1.93 6.44
N ALA A 64 3.28 2.67 7.17
CA ALA A 64 2.82 3.82 7.96
C ALA A 64 2.24 4.93 7.07
N ASP A 65 2.89 5.23 5.94
CA ASP A 65 2.40 6.23 4.97
C ASP A 65 1.11 5.78 4.27
N LEU A 66 1.02 4.49 3.93
CA LEU A 66 -0.18 3.90 3.35
C LEU A 66 -1.35 3.97 4.35
N LYS A 67 -1.10 3.59 5.62
CA LYS A 67 -2.08 3.71 6.69
C LYS A 67 -2.58 5.14 6.85
N LYS A 68 -1.68 6.14 6.91
CA LYS A 68 -2.06 7.56 7.00
C LYS A 68 -2.96 7.99 5.82
N SER A 69 -2.64 7.54 4.61
CA SER A 69 -3.41 7.85 3.41
C SER A 69 -4.81 7.24 3.44
N LEU A 70 -4.93 5.97 3.87
CA LEU A 70 -6.22 5.28 4.00
C LEU A 70 -7.05 5.81 5.17
N MET A 71 -6.43 6.17 6.30
CA MET A 71 -7.15 6.78 7.42
C MET A 71 -7.82 8.08 7.00
N ARG A 72 -7.15 8.93 6.21
CA ARG A 72 -7.74 10.16 5.68
C ARG A 72 -9.00 9.89 4.84
N TYR A 73 -8.97 8.83 4.02
CA TYR A 73 -10.14 8.43 3.25
C TYR A 73 -11.30 7.98 4.13
N LEU A 74 -11.04 7.15 5.15
CA LEU A 74 -12.05 6.73 6.11
C LEU A 74 -12.64 7.93 6.85
N SER A 75 -11.81 8.90 7.25
CA SER A 75 -12.29 10.14 7.87
C SER A 75 -13.28 10.87 6.99
N VAL A 76 -13.01 11.02 5.69
CA VAL A 76 -13.92 11.74 4.78
C VAL A 76 -15.22 10.95 4.52
N ARG A 77 -15.16 9.63 4.48
CA ARG A 77 -16.36 8.81 4.18
C ARG A 77 -17.36 8.71 5.34
N TYR A 78 -16.92 8.89 6.58
CA TYR A 78 -17.78 8.83 7.78
C TYR A 78 -18.08 10.21 8.38
N LEU A 79 -17.84 11.28 7.61
CA LEU A 79 -18.35 12.64 7.86
C LEU A 79 -19.59 12.86 7.00
#